data_AF-A0A1E3QUV3-F1
#
_entry.id   AF-A0A1E3QUV3-F1
#
_cell.length_a   1.000
_cell.length_b   1.000
_cell.length_c   1.000
_cell.angle_alpha   90.00
_cell.angle_beta   90.00
_cell.angle_gamma   90.00
#
_symmetry.space_group_name_H-M   'P 1'
#
loop_
_entity.id
_entity.type
_entity.pdbx_description
1 polymer ?
#
loop_
_entity_poly.entity_id
_entity_poly.type
_entity_poly.pdbx_seq_one_letter_code
_entity_poly.pdbx_strand_id
1 'polypeptide(L)'
;MTSDATEPLFTEFVNHLFTVLADADRTSKVMECPIPVAIHEDEPANISDAYFTHIAQKEAEKAENSDRVEDEYTTIADRYGAKHYTGIYSIFHDLKLASIILIAQQTIGSPAYQDVDFFYKVSVELLMREAHRLGVSVRELSARRNAQALAEKPSQFETFLAKEFYRISTAFTAANGEAFVVTSSLNLPLFSSLNRKSVLDERTIDLPDPFQPVQIIAQSSTAAPVSLGVVLPHSSKILAPTIPPTEIMPRFFHPNWFSLPIATWLENRESDTSFAPTVDETGAVICNETKTSVWLEQMGTKELREIRAAYDANIVKMREQEARKLAGEDIEETEIKAKEDIDEGEEGGEINEAEKEINETGEEINETAVKEDIKATDSAEISDAPKPITNGKFTEPAEDVEMNDADPSQNPEASGSEPAEDIDDGPGPEINMVNLFEWNPANTIDADEIEAAENHTEQELASRLLIDLNKLRQKRSLRSTPGSVVPPSAKERDIYFKVRRLLASLVGELSGPELLGLEVSKTIPVLQTNYCGTLPAPVPIQSKSRYTKTKKTTRR
;
A
#
# COMPACT_ATOMS: atom_id res chain seq x y z
N MET A 1 -23.39 0.51 43.90
CA MET A 1 -24.42 -0.53 44.09
C MET A 1 -24.94 -0.92 42.71
N THR A 2 -24.30 -1.93 42.10
CA THR A 2 -24.64 -2.60 40.83
C THR A 2 -24.04 -4.03 40.88
N SER A 3 -24.00 -4.65 42.06
CA SER A 3 -23.05 -5.73 42.41
C SER A 3 -23.29 -7.08 41.75
N ASP A 4 -24.54 -7.50 41.54
CA ASP A 4 -24.79 -8.94 41.38
C ASP A 4 -24.40 -9.51 39.99
N ALA A 5 -24.37 -8.69 38.93
CA ALA A 5 -23.92 -9.14 37.61
C ALA A 5 -22.41 -8.94 37.39
N THR A 6 -21.74 -8.12 38.21
CA THR A 6 -20.32 -7.76 38.05
C THR A 6 -19.38 -8.64 38.86
N GLU A 7 -19.86 -9.27 39.93
CA GLU A 7 -19.07 -10.21 40.75
C GLU A 7 -18.50 -11.42 40.00
N PRO A 8 -19.24 -12.12 39.10
CA PRO A 8 -18.66 -13.24 38.35
C PRO A 8 -17.58 -12.78 37.38
N LEU A 9 -17.81 -11.66 36.67
CA LEU A 9 -16.83 -11.07 35.74
C LEU A 9 -15.57 -10.59 36.47
N PHE A 10 -15.71 -10.02 37.66
CA PHE A 10 -14.59 -9.61 38.48
C PHE A 10 -13.77 -10.82 38.95
N THR A 11 -14.43 -11.88 39.39
CA THR A 11 -13.76 -13.11 39.83
C THR A 11 -12.99 -13.77 38.68
N GLU A 12 -13.60 -13.84 37.48
CA GLU A 12 -12.94 -14.34 36.28
C GLU A 12 -11.74 -13.48 35.88
N PHE A 13 -11.91 -12.15 35.89
CA PHE A 13 -10.82 -11.20 35.64
C PHE A 13 -9.65 -11.40 36.60
N VAL A 14 -9.92 -11.50 37.91
CA VAL A 14 -8.89 -11.71 38.92
C VAL A 14 -8.16 -13.03 38.63
N ASN A 15 -8.86 -14.12 38.35
CA ASN A 15 -8.22 -15.39 38.01
C ASN A 15 -7.30 -15.26 36.78
N HIS A 16 -7.78 -14.64 35.69
CA HIS A 16 -6.98 -14.42 34.49
C HIS A 16 -5.77 -13.52 34.76
N LEU A 17 -5.95 -12.43 35.50
CA LEU A 17 -4.86 -11.52 35.88
C LEU A 17 -3.77 -12.28 36.63
N PHE A 18 -4.12 -13.03 37.67
CA PHE A 18 -3.14 -13.76 38.48
C PHE A 18 -2.45 -14.90 37.70
N THR A 19 -3.13 -15.53 36.72
CA THR A 19 -2.45 -16.48 35.82
C THR A 19 -1.39 -15.82 34.96
N VAL A 20 -1.66 -14.62 34.44
CA VAL A 20 -0.71 -13.84 33.64
C VAL A 20 0.43 -13.31 34.52
N LEU A 21 0.12 -12.80 35.72
CA LEU A 21 1.12 -12.29 36.65
C LEU A 21 2.06 -13.40 37.15
N ALA A 22 1.53 -14.58 37.45
CA ALA A 22 2.35 -15.72 37.84
C ALA A 22 3.31 -16.16 36.72
N ASP A 23 2.89 -16.07 35.46
CA ASP A 23 3.75 -16.38 34.32
C ASP A 23 4.79 -15.28 34.04
N ALA A 24 4.41 -14.02 34.26
CA ALA A 24 5.29 -12.86 34.12
C ALA A 24 6.34 -12.76 35.25
N ASP A 25 6.04 -13.22 36.47
CA ASP A 25 6.89 -13.09 37.65
C ASP A 25 7.97 -14.18 37.81
N ARG A 26 8.38 -14.83 36.71
CA ARG A 26 9.38 -15.91 36.75
C ARG A 26 10.76 -15.46 37.23
N THR A 27 11.13 -14.20 36.98
CA THR A 27 12.46 -13.65 37.29
C THR A 27 12.45 -12.69 38.48
N SER A 28 11.41 -11.87 38.62
CA SER A 28 11.34 -10.75 39.57
C SER A 28 10.91 -11.16 40.99
N LYS A 29 10.17 -12.26 41.15
CA LYS A 29 9.67 -12.79 42.43
C LYS A 29 8.90 -11.77 43.29
N VAL A 30 8.16 -10.87 42.65
CA VAL A 30 7.35 -9.85 43.31
C VAL A 30 6.16 -10.48 44.04
N MET A 31 5.60 -11.56 43.50
CA MET A 31 4.43 -12.25 44.05
C MET A 31 4.76 -13.03 45.33
N GLU A 32 6.01 -13.48 45.47
CA GLU A 32 6.55 -14.20 46.63
C GLU A 32 7.13 -13.26 47.70
N CYS A 33 7.16 -11.94 47.43
CA CYS A 33 7.71 -10.96 48.36
C CYS A 33 6.87 -10.90 49.65
N PRO A 34 7.50 -10.96 50.84
CA PRO A 34 6.78 -10.83 52.10
C PRO A 34 6.33 -9.38 52.33
N ILE A 35 5.02 -9.19 52.48
CA ILE A 35 4.38 -7.90 52.71
C ILE A 35 3.76 -7.88 54.12
N PRO A 36 3.95 -6.80 54.92
CA PRO A 36 3.28 -6.64 56.20
C PRO A 36 1.75 -6.58 56.06
N VAL A 37 1.02 -7.32 56.89
CA VAL A 37 -0.47 -7.32 56.87
C VAL A 37 -1.06 -5.99 57.33
N ALA A 38 -0.40 -5.31 58.26
CA ALA A 38 -0.93 -4.12 58.94
C ALA A 38 -1.01 -2.86 58.05
N ILE A 39 -0.34 -2.83 56.90
CA ILE A 39 -0.24 -1.63 56.06
C ILE A 39 -1.39 -1.61 55.06
N HIS A 40 -2.28 -0.64 55.21
CA HIS A 40 -3.31 -0.32 54.25
C HIS A 40 -3.48 1.19 54.17
N GLU A 41 -3.15 1.76 53.02
CA GLU A 41 -3.31 3.19 52.77
C GLU A 41 -4.36 3.43 51.70
N ASP A 42 -5.25 4.40 51.92
CA ASP A 42 -6.27 4.82 50.94
C ASP A 42 -5.66 5.67 49.81
N GLU A 43 -4.60 6.43 50.12
CA GLU A 43 -3.89 7.27 49.16
C GLU A 43 -2.62 6.56 48.65
N PRO A 44 -2.56 6.18 47.37
CA PRO A 44 -1.43 5.41 46.87
C PRO A 44 -0.13 6.19 46.81
N ALA A 45 -0.15 7.53 46.81
CA ALA A 45 1.07 8.33 46.86
C ALA A 45 1.83 8.15 48.18
N ASN A 46 1.12 7.91 49.28
CA ASN A 46 1.71 7.83 50.62
C ASN A 46 2.13 6.40 50.99
N ILE A 47 1.99 5.42 50.09
CA ILE A 47 2.32 4.00 50.36
C ILE A 47 3.80 3.83 50.76
N SER A 48 4.72 4.54 50.08
CA SER A 48 6.15 4.49 50.41
C SER A 48 6.42 5.07 51.80
N ASP A 49 5.91 6.26 52.08
CA ASP A 49 6.05 6.94 53.38
C ASP A 49 5.44 6.11 54.52
N ALA A 50 4.25 5.52 54.33
CA ALA A 50 3.59 4.65 55.29
C ALA A 50 4.44 3.39 55.58
N TYR A 51 5.05 2.80 54.56
CA TYR A 51 5.92 1.65 54.74
C TYR A 51 7.19 1.99 55.52
N PHE A 52 7.88 3.08 55.17
CA PHE A 52 9.09 3.49 55.88
C PHE A 52 8.82 3.96 57.31
N THR A 53 7.69 4.63 57.56
CA THR A 53 7.26 4.99 58.92
C THR A 53 6.91 3.75 59.75
N HIS A 54 6.26 2.75 59.17
CA HIS A 54 6.02 1.46 59.83
C HIS A 54 7.34 0.76 60.21
N ILE A 55 8.33 0.72 59.32
CA ILE A 55 9.66 0.18 59.65
C ILE A 55 10.30 0.97 60.80
N ALA A 56 10.32 2.30 60.73
CA ALA A 56 10.94 3.15 61.75
C ALA A 56 10.28 2.99 63.13
N GLN A 57 8.95 2.89 63.18
CA GLN A 57 8.20 2.61 64.42
C GLN A 57 8.58 1.24 64.99
N LYS A 58 8.69 0.22 64.14
CA LYS A 58 9.06 -1.14 64.57
C LYS A 58 10.50 -1.25 65.04
N GLU A 59 11.43 -0.53 64.41
CA GLU A 59 12.81 -0.44 64.89
C GLU A 59 12.89 0.23 66.27
N ALA A 60 12.09 1.27 66.51
CA ALA A 60 11.97 1.91 67.82
C ALA A 60 11.36 0.95 68.88
N GLU A 61 10.29 0.23 68.54
CA GLU A 61 9.67 -0.76 69.43
C GLU A 61 10.61 -1.94 69.77
N LYS A 62 11.40 -2.41 68.80
CA LYS A 62 12.42 -3.47 69.00
C LYS A 62 13.57 -2.99 69.88
N ALA A 63 13.93 -1.70 69.82
CA ALA A 63 14.95 -1.11 70.69
C ALA A 63 14.49 -1.00 72.16
N GLU A 64 13.19 -0.80 72.40
CA GLU A 64 12.61 -0.69 73.75
C GLU A 64 12.15 -2.02 74.35
N ASN A 65 11.71 -3.00 73.54
CA ASN A 65 11.22 -4.30 73.99
C ASN A 65 11.85 -5.45 73.18
N SER A 66 12.93 -6.02 73.72
CA SER A 66 13.78 -7.01 73.02
C SER A 66 13.12 -8.36 72.66
N ASP A 67 11.88 -8.67 73.08
CA ASP A 67 11.41 -10.06 73.10
C ASP A 67 10.01 -10.37 72.51
N ARG A 68 9.24 -9.43 71.93
CA ARG A 68 7.79 -9.69 71.67
C ARG A 68 7.09 -9.08 70.44
N VAL A 69 7.77 -8.85 69.32
CA VAL A 69 7.04 -8.45 68.09
C VAL A 69 7.39 -9.39 66.95
N GLU A 70 6.63 -10.48 66.81
CA GLU A 70 6.57 -11.25 65.58
C GLU A 70 5.68 -10.49 64.60
N ASP A 71 6.28 -10.04 63.49
CA ASP A 71 5.55 -9.35 62.43
C ASP A 71 4.80 -10.39 61.58
N GLU A 72 3.50 -10.20 61.37
CA GLU A 72 2.72 -11.01 60.44
C GLU A 72 3.00 -10.55 59.00
N TYR A 73 3.75 -11.39 58.26
CA TYR A 73 3.98 -11.21 56.83
C TYR A 73 3.08 -12.15 56.03
N THR A 74 2.61 -11.65 54.89
CA THR A 74 1.85 -12.41 53.90
C THR A 74 2.43 -12.16 52.52
N THR A 75 2.26 -13.10 51.59
CA THR A 75 2.62 -12.88 50.19
C THR A 75 1.38 -12.55 49.35
N ILE A 76 1.60 -11.97 48.17
CA ILE A 76 0.52 -11.67 47.21
C ILE A 76 -0.16 -12.98 46.78
N ALA A 77 0.62 -14.04 46.58
CA ALA A 77 0.14 -15.37 46.22
C ALA A 77 -0.76 -15.97 47.31
N ASP A 78 -0.37 -15.83 48.59
CA ASP A 78 -1.18 -16.31 49.72
C ASP A 78 -2.50 -15.53 49.84
N ARG A 79 -2.46 -14.20 49.67
CA ARG A 79 -3.66 -13.35 49.66
C ARG A 79 -4.62 -13.69 48.53
N TYR A 80 -4.09 -14.05 47.36
CA TYR A 80 -4.88 -14.55 46.24
C TYR A 80 -5.52 -15.90 46.56
N GLY A 81 -4.74 -16.85 47.09
CA GLY A 81 -5.25 -18.16 47.53
C GLY A 81 -6.36 -18.07 48.58
N ALA A 82 -6.26 -17.08 49.48
CA ALA A 82 -7.25 -16.78 50.50
C ALA A 82 -8.47 -15.97 49.98
N LYS A 83 -8.51 -15.60 48.69
CA LYS A 83 -9.54 -14.73 48.07
C LYS A 83 -9.73 -13.39 48.80
N HIS A 84 -8.64 -12.80 49.26
CA HIS A 84 -8.67 -11.56 50.04
C HIS A 84 -9.05 -10.33 49.20
N TYR A 85 -8.81 -10.36 47.89
CA TYR A 85 -9.02 -9.22 47.01
C TYR A 85 -10.51 -9.00 46.70
N THR A 86 -11.09 -7.98 47.34
CA THR A 86 -12.46 -7.52 47.09
C THR A 86 -12.52 -6.37 46.07
N GLY A 87 -11.38 -5.72 45.79
CA GLY A 87 -11.32 -4.58 44.88
C GLY A 87 -9.99 -4.45 44.13
N ILE A 88 -10.04 -3.71 43.02
CA ILE A 88 -8.87 -3.44 42.16
C ILE A 88 -7.79 -2.67 42.92
N TYR A 89 -8.20 -1.77 43.82
CA TYR A 89 -7.26 -0.99 44.63
C TYR A 89 -6.43 -1.86 45.57
N SER A 90 -7.01 -2.88 46.23
CA SER A 90 -6.24 -3.78 47.10
C SER A 90 -5.15 -4.53 46.33
N ILE A 91 -5.42 -4.93 45.08
CA ILE A 91 -4.42 -5.57 44.21
C ILE A 91 -3.33 -4.56 43.83
N PHE A 92 -3.72 -3.35 43.42
CA PHE A 92 -2.78 -2.29 43.06
C PHE A 92 -1.86 -1.89 44.23
N HIS A 93 -2.43 -1.74 45.43
CA HIS A 93 -1.73 -1.42 46.66
C HIS A 93 -0.64 -2.44 46.95
N ASP A 94 -1.00 -3.73 47.00
CA ASP A 94 -0.06 -4.81 47.32
C ASP A 94 1.02 -4.98 46.26
N LEU A 95 0.68 -4.85 44.97
CA LEU A 95 1.66 -4.84 43.88
C LEU A 95 2.66 -3.67 44.03
N LYS A 96 2.17 -2.47 44.33
CA LYS A 96 3.03 -1.30 44.52
C LYS A 96 3.93 -1.47 45.73
N LEU A 97 3.38 -1.94 46.86
CA LEU A 97 4.12 -2.14 48.10
C LEU A 97 5.22 -3.19 47.94
N ALA A 98 4.91 -4.38 47.39
CA ALA A 98 5.91 -5.41 47.09
C ALA A 98 7.02 -4.90 46.17
N SER A 99 6.67 -4.14 45.14
CA SER A 99 7.65 -3.56 44.21
C SER A 99 8.58 -2.57 44.91
N ILE A 100 8.05 -1.70 45.79
CA ILE A 100 8.85 -0.75 46.59
C ILE A 100 9.83 -1.50 47.49
N ILE A 101 9.38 -2.55 48.19
CA ILE A 101 10.20 -3.36 49.08
C ILE A 101 11.39 -3.96 48.34
N LEU A 102 11.14 -4.58 47.18
CA LEU A 102 12.19 -5.19 46.37
C LEU A 102 13.13 -4.15 45.76
N ILE A 103 12.61 -3.04 45.24
CA ILE A 103 13.41 -1.94 44.68
C ILE A 103 14.35 -1.34 45.73
N ALA A 104 13.88 -1.19 46.97
CA ALA A 104 14.69 -0.68 48.08
C ALA A 104 15.84 -1.62 48.46
N GLN A 105 15.64 -2.94 48.34
CA GLN A 105 16.66 -3.95 48.62
C GLN A 105 17.72 -4.06 47.51
N GLN A 106 17.37 -3.72 46.27
CA GLN A 106 18.26 -3.84 45.11
C GLN A 106 19.08 -2.57 44.87
N THR A 107 20.25 -2.75 44.23
CA THR A 107 21.08 -1.64 43.79
C THR A 107 20.51 -1.02 42.52
N ILE A 108 20.54 0.32 42.45
CA ILE A 108 20.04 1.08 41.30
C ILE A 108 20.75 0.62 40.03
N GLY A 109 19.96 0.23 39.02
CA GLY A 109 20.48 -0.17 37.71
C GLY A 109 20.90 -1.64 37.60
N SER A 110 20.84 -2.44 38.67
CA SER A 110 21.03 -3.89 38.58
C SER A 110 19.95 -4.54 37.68
N PRO A 111 20.21 -5.70 37.05
CA PRO A 111 19.21 -6.39 36.23
C PRO A 111 17.97 -6.75 37.06
N ALA A 112 18.15 -7.24 38.30
CA ALA A 112 17.05 -7.54 39.21
C ALA A 112 16.18 -6.30 39.53
N TYR A 113 16.81 -5.13 39.71
CA TYR A 113 16.08 -3.87 39.89
C TYR A 113 15.25 -3.51 38.65
N GLN A 114 15.83 -3.64 37.46
CA GLN A 114 15.14 -3.35 36.19
C GLN A 114 13.99 -4.34 35.92
N ASP A 115 14.17 -5.61 36.27
CA ASP A 115 13.15 -6.64 36.13
C ASP A 115 11.95 -6.37 37.04
N VAL A 116 12.18 -5.96 38.30
CA VAL A 116 11.10 -5.57 39.23
C VAL A 116 10.37 -4.30 38.74
N ASP A 117 11.11 -3.28 38.27
CA ASP A 117 10.50 -2.06 37.71
C ASP A 117 9.68 -2.36 36.44
N PHE A 118 10.19 -3.22 35.57
CA PHE A 118 9.48 -3.66 34.36
C PHE A 118 8.22 -4.46 34.71
N PHE A 119 8.33 -5.42 35.64
CA PHE A 119 7.18 -6.18 36.13
C PHE A 119 6.11 -5.27 36.71
N TYR A 120 6.49 -4.29 37.54
CA TYR A 120 5.56 -3.31 38.11
C TYR A 120 4.82 -2.52 37.02
N LYS A 121 5.56 -1.99 36.02
CA LYS A 121 4.98 -1.22 34.91
C LYS A 121 3.95 -2.05 34.13
N VAL A 122 4.31 -3.27 33.73
CA VAL A 122 3.42 -4.16 32.96
C VAL A 122 2.20 -4.55 33.79
N SER A 123 2.41 -4.89 35.07
CA SER A 123 1.33 -5.34 35.96
C SER A 123 0.31 -4.23 36.22
N VAL A 124 0.78 -3.02 36.51
CA VAL A 124 -0.09 -1.86 36.73
C VAL A 124 -0.77 -1.43 35.44
N GLU A 125 -0.07 -1.40 34.30
CA GLU A 125 -0.69 -1.05 33.02
C GLU A 125 -1.81 -2.02 32.66
N LEU A 126 -1.56 -3.33 32.79
CA LEU A 126 -2.56 -4.37 32.56
C LEU A 126 -3.76 -4.21 33.50
N LEU A 127 -3.52 -4.05 34.80
CA LEU A 127 -4.55 -3.86 35.80
C LEU A 127 -5.43 -2.64 35.46
N MET A 128 -4.81 -1.50 35.15
CA MET A 128 -5.52 -0.25 34.87
C MET A 128 -6.30 -0.30 33.55
N ARG A 129 -5.76 -0.96 32.51
CA ARG A 129 -6.43 -1.11 31.22
C ARG A 129 -7.69 -1.98 31.33
N GLU A 130 -7.58 -3.12 32.01
CA GLU A 130 -8.72 -4.03 32.18
C GLU A 130 -9.72 -3.48 33.21
N ALA A 131 -9.26 -2.81 34.27
CA ALA A 131 -10.14 -2.08 35.19
C ALA A 131 -11.00 -1.04 34.46
N HIS A 132 -10.40 -0.27 33.54
CA HIS A 132 -11.12 0.71 32.74
C HIS A 132 -12.14 0.06 31.79
N ARG A 133 -11.81 -1.09 31.19
CA ARG A 133 -12.76 -1.87 30.35
C ARG A 133 -13.97 -2.37 31.14
N LEU A 134 -13.76 -2.73 32.42
CA LEU A 134 -14.84 -3.10 33.35
C LEU A 134 -15.60 -1.88 33.92
N GLY A 135 -15.23 -0.66 33.54
CA GLY A 135 -15.83 0.58 34.04
C GLY A 135 -15.47 0.92 35.49
N VAL A 136 -14.48 0.24 36.09
CA VAL A 136 -14.03 0.47 37.46
C VAL A 136 -12.82 1.40 37.45
N SER A 137 -13.03 2.68 37.78
CA SER A 137 -11.94 3.66 37.86
C SER A 137 -11.36 3.74 39.28
N VAL A 138 -10.03 3.84 39.39
CA VAL A 138 -9.37 4.25 40.64
C VAL A 138 -9.74 5.72 40.91
N ARG A 139 -10.50 5.96 41.99
CA ARG A 139 -11.13 7.26 42.31
C ARG A 139 -10.12 8.44 42.33
N GLU A 140 -8.90 8.20 42.78
CA GLU A 140 -7.90 9.27 42.94
C GLU A 140 -7.39 9.86 41.62
N LEU A 141 -7.23 9.05 40.56
CA LEU A 141 -6.80 9.56 39.25
C LEU A 141 -7.80 10.56 38.68
N SER A 142 -9.09 10.33 38.94
CA SER A 142 -10.15 11.25 38.53
C SER A 142 -10.13 12.55 39.36
N ALA A 143 -9.82 12.46 40.65
CA ALA A 143 -9.75 13.61 41.55
C ALA A 143 -8.54 14.52 41.24
N ARG A 144 -7.35 13.96 41.02
CA ARG A 144 -6.13 14.72 40.64
C ARG A 144 -6.31 15.46 39.31
N ARG A 145 -6.89 14.79 38.31
CA ARG A 145 -7.18 15.40 37.00
C ARG A 145 -8.06 16.64 37.14
N ASN A 146 -9.12 16.53 37.94
CA ASN A 146 -10.05 17.64 38.15
C ASN A 146 -9.42 18.78 38.95
N ALA A 147 -8.60 18.47 39.95
CA ALA A 147 -7.90 19.47 40.76
C ALA A 147 -6.86 20.26 39.94
N GLN A 148 -6.09 19.58 39.08
CA GLN A 148 -5.07 20.22 38.24
C GLN A 148 -5.68 21.10 37.16
N ALA A 149 -6.78 20.65 36.53
CA ALA A 149 -7.52 21.45 35.55
C ALA A 149 -8.13 22.74 36.14
N LEU A 150 -8.42 22.75 37.45
CA LEU A 150 -8.99 23.91 38.14
C LEU A 150 -7.93 24.93 38.57
N ALA A 151 -6.67 24.51 38.69
CA ALA A 151 -5.58 25.33 39.25
C ALA A 151 -4.85 26.19 38.20
N GLU A 152 -4.86 25.80 36.92
CA GLU A 152 -4.10 26.50 35.88
C GLU A 152 -4.90 27.66 35.27
N LYS A 153 -4.35 28.88 35.37
CA LYS A 153 -4.89 30.05 34.66
C LYS A 153 -4.50 29.97 33.18
N PRO A 154 -5.44 30.16 32.25
CA PRO A 154 -5.15 30.03 30.83
C PRO A 154 -4.14 31.08 30.37
N SER A 155 -3.20 30.65 29.53
CA SER A 155 -2.24 31.55 28.87
C SER A 155 -2.96 32.49 27.90
N GLN A 156 -2.36 33.66 27.61
CA GLN A 156 -2.88 34.58 26.59
C GLN A 156 -3.05 33.89 25.23
N PHE A 157 -2.11 33.00 24.88
CA PHE A 157 -2.21 32.20 23.65
C PHE A 157 -3.42 31.24 23.67
N GLU A 158 -3.68 30.61 24.81
CA GLU A 158 -4.84 29.72 24.94
C GLU A 158 -6.16 30.50 24.87
N THR A 159 -6.21 31.71 25.42
CA THR A 159 -7.40 32.57 25.30
C THR A 159 -7.68 32.98 23.86
N PHE A 160 -6.63 33.19 23.06
CA PHE A 160 -6.76 33.46 21.64
C PHE A 160 -7.29 32.24 20.89
N LEU A 161 -6.71 31.05 21.12
CA LEU A 161 -7.18 29.81 20.50
C LEU A 161 -8.61 29.45 20.89
N ALA A 162 -9.00 29.67 22.14
CA ALA A 162 -10.36 29.41 22.60
C ALA A 162 -11.40 30.33 21.95
N LYS A 163 -10.98 31.48 21.43
CA LYS A 163 -11.84 32.39 20.67
C LYS A 163 -12.07 31.91 19.24
N GLU A 164 -11.04 31.34 18.60
CA GLU A 164 -11.08 30.94 17.19
C GLU A 164 -11.48 29.47 16.98
N PHE A 165 -11.22 28.60 17.95
CA PHE A 165 -11.37 27.16 17.81
C PHE A 165 -12.10 26.53 18.99
N TYR A 166 -12.93 25.53 18.70
CA TYR A 166 -13.46 24.63 19.72
C TYR A 166 -12.39 23.59 20.09
N ARG A 167 -11.94 23.60 21.35
CA ARG A 167 -10.92 22.68 21.86
C ARG A 167 -11.53 21.31 22.19
N ILE A 168 -11.18 20.29 21.42
CA ILE A 168 -11.35 18.88 21.80
C ILE A 168 -10.00 18.41 22.34
N SER A 169 -9.91 18.14 23.65
CA SER A 169 -8.65 17.82 24.30
C SER A 169 -8.65 16.44 24.96
N THR A 170 -7.52 15.75 24.81
CA THR A 170 -7.15 14.60 25.62
C THR A 170 -5.98 14.98 26.51
N ALA A 171 -5.95 14.44 27.73
CA ALA A 171 -4.89 14.69 28.71
C ALA A 171 -4.48 13.37 29.34
N PHE A 172 -3.17 13.17 29.45
CA PHE A 172 -2.55 12.02 30.09
C PHE A 172 -1.31 12.48 30.85
N THR A 173 -0.94 11.74 31.90
CA THR A 173 0.25 12.00 32.70
C THR A 173 1.27 10.90 32.41
N ALA A 174 2.47 11.28 31.98
CA ALA A 174 3.60 10.38 31.80
C ALA A 174 4.76 10.84 32.68
N ALA A 175 5.50 9.87 33.24
CA ALA A 175 6.70 10.18 34.01
C ALA A 175 7.84 10.62 33.08
N ASN A 176 8.62 11.61 33.52
CA ASN A 176 9.80 12.09 32.80
C ASN A 176 11.01 11.19 33.06
N GLY A 177 11.93 11.14 32.09
CA GLY A 177 13.23 10.50 32.27
C GLY A 177 14.24 11.44 32.91
N GLU A 178 15.29 10.89 33.50
CA GLU A 178 16.42 11.66 34.02
C GLU A 178 17.71 11.22 33.32
N ALA A 179 18.57 12.19 32.99
CA ALA A 179 19.92 11.97 32.48
C ALA A 179 20.88 12.99 33.10
N PHE A 180 22.18 12.80 32.88
CA PHE A 180 23.23 13.70 33.34
C PHE A 180 23.80 14.53 32.20
N VAL A 181 24.15 15.77 32.51
CA VAL A 181 24.85 16.69 31.63
C VAL A 181 26.18 17.08 32.23
N VAL A 182 27.21 17.09 31.38
CA VAL A 182 28.52 17.65 31.67
C VAL A 182 28.91 18.62 30.58
N THR A 183 29.42 19.77 30.97
CA THR A 183 30.04 20.70 30.01
C THR A 183 31.52 20.34 29.87
N SER A 184 31.92 19.92 28.66
CA SER A 184 33.32 19.64 28.34
C SER A 184 34.16 20.91 28.37
N SER A 185 35.50 20.79 28.45
CA SER A 185 36.45 21.91 28.42
C SER A 185 36.34 22.77 27.15
N LEU A 186 35.78 22.22 26.08
CA LEU A 186 35.48 22.94 24.83
C LEU A 186 34.11 23.65 24.85
N ASN A 187 33.45 23.76 26.00
CA ASN A 187 32.08 24.27 26.16
C ASN A 187 31.02 23.49 25.35
N LEU A 188 31.27 22.21 25.07
CA LEU A 188 30.27 21.32 24.46
C LEU A 188 29.49 20.60 25.57
N PRO A 189 28.15 20.71 25.60
CA PRO A 189 27.34 19.92 26.51
C PRO A 189 27.32 18.46 26.04
N LEU A 190 27.67 17.55 26.95
CA LEU A 190 27.62 16.12 26.77
C LEU A 190 26.48 15.58 27.62
N PHE A 191 25.64 14.73 27.03
CA PHE A 191 24.52 14.09 27.70
C PHE A 191 24.82 12.61 27.91
N SER A 192 24.45 12.07 29.06
CA SER A 192 24.46 10.63 29.31
C SER A 192 23.21 9.95 28.73
N SER A 193 23.18 8.63 28.78
CA SER A 193 21.94 7.87 28.62
C SER A 193 20.98 8.14 29.79
N LEU A 194 19.73 7.68 29.65
CA LEU A 194 18.75 7.66 30.73
C LEU A 194 19.25 6.86 31.93
N ASN A 195 19.02 7.36 33.15
CA ASN A 195 19.53 6.81 34.40
C ASN A 195 18.87 5.48 34.83
N ARG A 196 17.84 5.02 34.10
CA ARG A 196 17.04 3.81 34.38
C ARG A 196 16.55 3.69 35.84
N LYS A 197 16.49 4.80 36.57
CA LYS A 197 15.92 4.87 37.91
C LYS A 197 14.40 4.68 37.81
N SER A 198 13.84 3.82 38.66
CA SER A 198 12.40 3.59 38.74
C SER A 198 11.69 4.82 39.33
N VAL A 199 10.44 5.01 38.93
CA VAL A 199 9.54 6.03 39.53
C VAL A 199 9.21 5.69 40.98
N LEU A 200 9.32 4.42 41.38
CA LEU A 200 9.09 3.98 42.75
C LEU A 200 10.28 4.24 43.69
N ASP A 201 11.42 4.66 43.15
CA ASP A 201 12.65 4.83 43.93
C ASP A 201 12.82 6.29 44.35
N GLU A 202 12.65 6.54 45.64
CA GLU A 202 12.74 7.88 46.23
C GLU A 202 14.18 8.29 46.59
N ARG A 203 15.15 7.37 46.48
CA ARG A 203 16.56 7.66 46.84
C ARG A 203 17.14 8.76 45.96
N THR A 204 17.83 9.73 46.57
CA THR A 204 18.59 10.75 45.82
C THR A 204 19.90 10.15 45.31
N ILE A 205 20.29 10.49 44.07
CA ILE A 205 21.57 10.08 43.51
C ILE A 205 22.61 11.14 43.89
N ASP A 206 23.60 10.76 44.68
CA ASP A 206 24.73 11.63 45.01
C ASP A 206 25.67 11.72 43.80
N LEU A 207 25.72 12.90 43.18
CA LEU A 207 26.49 13.14 41.96
C LEU A 207 27.84 13.81 42.28
N PRO A 208 28.96 13.32 41.73
CA PRO A 208 30.21 14.06 41.80
C PRO A 208 30.17 15.28 40.86
N ASP A 209 30.79 16.39 41.26
CA ASP A 209 31.07 17.50 40.32
C ASP A 209 31.98 16.99 39.18
N PRO A 210 31.70 17.30 37.89
CA PRO A 210 30.84 18.38 37.37
C PRO A 210 29.48 17.92 36.79
N PHE A 211 28.93 16.80 37.22
CA PHE A 211 27.69 16.24 36.64
C PHE A 211 26.43 16.95 37.18
N GLN A 212 25.53 17.34 36.28
CA GLN A 212 24.23 17.94 36.64
C GLN A 212 23.07 17.06 36.14
N PRO A 213 22.03 16.81 36.97
CA PRO A 213 20.85 16.07 36.53
C PRO A 213 19.95 16.96 35.66
N VAL A 214 19.43 16.40 34.58
CA VAL A 214 18.50 17.05 33.66
C VAL A 214 17.31 16.13 33.41
N GLN A 215 16.11 16.72 33.41
CA GLN A 215 14.87 16.01 33.10
C GLN A 215 14.62 15.98 31.59
N ILE A 216 14.35 14.79 31.08
CA ILE A 216 14.00 14.54 29.68
C ILE A 216 12.49 14.37 29.60
N ILE A 217 11.85 15.30 28.91
CA ILE A 217 10.41 15.29 28.65
C ILE A 217 10.13 14.34 27.50
N ALA A 218 9.16 13.43 27.68
CA ALA A 218 8.74 12.52 26.64
C ALA A 218 8.06 13.27 25.48
N GLN A 219 8.43 12.94 24.24
CA GLN A 219 7.76 13.48 23.06
C GLN A 219 6.38 12.83 22.90
N SER A 220 5.32 13.63 22.94
CA SER A 220 3.94 13.17 22.74
C SER A 220 3.54 13.13 21.27
N SER A 221 4.19 13.94 20.42
CA SER A 221 3.89 14.01 18.98
C SER A 221 4.68 12.97 18.21
N THR A 222 4.00 12.22 17.35
CA THR A 222 4.64 11.34 16.37
C THR A 222 5.01 12.12 15.12
N ALA A 223 6.25 11.96 14.62
CA ALA A 223 6.66 12.52 13.34
C ALA A 223 5.95 11.80 12.18
N ALA A 224 5.62 12.52 11.11
CA ALA A 224 4.99 11.93 9.94
C ALA A 224 5.89 10.81 9.37
N PRO A 225 5.36 9.59 9.16
CA PRO A 225 6.13 8.50 8.60
C PRO A 225 6.43 8.79 7.13
N VAL A 226 7.59 8.32 6.68
CA VAL A 226 7.99 8.43 5.28
C VAL A 226 7.60 7.15 4.54
N SER A 227 7.19 7.26 3.28
CA SER A 227 6.91 6.09 2.44
C SER A 227 8.13 5.18 2.30
N LEU A 228 7.90 3.88 2.15
CA LEU A 228 8.96 2.86 2.02
C LEU A 228 9.95 3.18 0.88
N GLY A 229 9.49 3.79 -0.21
CA GLY A 229 10.34 4.17 -1.35
C GLY A 229 11.44 5.19 -1.02
N VAL A 230 11.28 5.99 0.04
CA VAL A 230 12.32 6.92 0.51
C VAL A 230 13.30 6.25 1.47
N VAL A 231 12.83 5.24 2.23
CA VAL A 231 13.68 4.46 3.15
C VAL A 231 14.60 3.52 2.36
N LEU A 232 14.08 2.93 1.27
CA LEU A 232 14.81 2.05 0.37
C LEU A 232 14.85 2.63 -1.04
N PRO A 233 15.54 3.77 -1.26
CA PRO A 233 15.69 4.31 -2.59
C PRO A 233 16.59 3.39 -3.41
N HIS A 234 16.27 3.27 -4.69
CA HIS A 234 17.10 2.54 -5.63
C HIS A 234 18.46 3.24 -5.81
N SER A 235 19.51 2.72 -5.20
CA SER A 235 20.86 3.31 -5.20
C SER A 235 21.81 2.70 -6.24
N SER A 236 21.36 1.67 -6.95
CA SER A 236 22.17 0.95 -7.94
C SER A 236 22.03 1.55 -9.35
N LYS A 237 22.99 1.23 -10.23
CA LYS A 237 22.95 1.62 -11.66
C LYS A 237 21.99 0.76 -12.50
N ILE A 238 21.24 -0.16 -11.87
CA ILE A 238 20.24 -0.95 -12.56
C ILE A 238 19.13 0.01 -13.02
N LEU A 239 18.71 -0.07 -14.27
CA LEU A 239 17.62 0.76 -14.75
C LEU A 239 16.30 0.31 -14.12
N ALA A 240 15.33 1.22 -14.02
CA ALA A 240 13.99 0.82 -13.59
C ALA A 240 13.44 -0.26 -14.54
N PRO A 241 12.78 -1.31 -14.02
CA PRO A 241 12.29 -2.43 -14.83
C PRO A 241 11.20 -2.03 -15.85
N THR A 242 10.71 -0.80 -15.76
CA THR A 242 9.70 -0.23 -16.66
C THR A 242 10.31 0.46 -17.89
N ILE A 243 11.64 0.62 -17.94
CA ILE A 243 12.34 1.27 -19.06
C ILE A 243 12.68 0.20 -20.12
N PRO A 244 12.31 0.39 -21.40
CA PRO A 244 12.70 -0.54 -22.46
C PRO A 244 14.22 -0.51 -22.72
N PRO A 245 14.85 -1.63 -23.15
CA PRO A 245 14.24 -2.90 -23.53
C PRO A 245 13.91 -3.81 -22.33
N THR A 246 12.67 -4.33 -22.30
CA THR A 246 12.22 -5.34 -21.32
C THR A 246 12.35 -6.77 -21.83
N GLU A 247 12.69 -6.93 -23.12
CA GLU A 247 12.84 -8.22 -23.76
C GLU A 247 14.20 -8.83 -23.46
N ILE A 248 14.20 -10.13 -23.10
CA ILE A 248 15.42 -10.86 -22.77
C ILE A 248 16.14 -11.35 -24.03
N MET A 249 15.40 -11.71 -25.09
CA MET A 249 15.94 -12.35 -26.30
C MET A 249 15.50 -11.68 -27.61
N PRO A 250 15.77 -10.38 -27.84
CA PRO A 250 15.35 -9.69 -29.07
C PRO A 250 16.15 -10.11 -30.31
N ARG A 251 17.37 -10.66 -30.12
CA ARG A 251 18.27 -11.09 -31.21
C ARG A 251 18.80 -12.51 -31.01
N PHE A 252 18.03 -13.35 -30.32
CA PHE A 252 18.42 -14.73 -30.14
C PHE A 252 18.26 -15.47 -31.47
N PHE A 253 19.35 -16.05 -31.95
CA PHE A 253 19.36 -16.85 -33.17
C PHE A 253 19.70 -18.29 -32.81
N HIS A 254 18.71 -19.18 -32.94
CA HIS A 254 18.91 -20.59 -32.66
C HIS A 254 19.75 -21.24 -33.77
N PRO A 255 20.70 -22.14 -33.46
CA PRO A 255 21.55 -22.76 -34.49
C PRO A 255 20.79 -23.50 -35.60
N ASN A 256 19.58 -24.00 -35.31
CA ASN A 256 18.71 -24.63 -36.31
C ASN A 256 18.22 -23.67 -37.41
N TRP A 257 18.35 -22.36 -37.21
CA TRP A 257 17.98 -21.34 -38.20
C TRP A 257 19.16 -20.91 -39.06
N PHE A 258 20.38 -21.41 -38.82
CA PHE A 258 21.51 -21.10 -39.70
C PHE A 258 21.23 -21.58 -41.13
N SER A 259 21.47 -20.70 -42.09
CA SER A 259 21.50 -21.06 -43.50
C SER A 259 22.63 -22.05 -43.73
N LEU A 260 22.28 -23.30 -44.03
CA LEU A 260 23.25 -24.30 -44.44
C LEU A 260 23.78 -23.95 -45.85
N PRO A 261 25.07 -24.19 -46.14
CA PRO A 261 25.58 -24.01 -47.48
C PRO A 261 24.91 -25.03 -48.42
N ILE A 262 24.32 -24.53 -49.50
CA ILE A 262 23.61 -25.32 -50.53
C ILE A 262 24.29 -25.14 -51.89
N ALA A 263 24.02 -26.05 -52.82
CA ALA A 263 24.52 -25.96 -54.19
C ALA A 263 24.16 -24.61 -54.83
N THR A 264 25.08 -24.00 -55.56
CA THR A 264 24.85 -22.74 -56.27
C THR A 264 24.55 -23.01 -57.74
N TRP A 265 23.53 -22.33 -58.29
CA TRP A 265 23.19 -22.43 -59.70
C TRP A 265 23.99 -21.38 -60.47
N LEU A 266 24.69 -21.83 -61.51
CA LEU A 266 25.52 -20.98 -62.37
C LEU A 266 24.77 -20.69 -63.66
N GLU A 267 24.68 -19.42 -64.02
CA GLU A 267 24.14 -18.98 -65.29
C GLU A 267 25.28 -18.59 -66.24
N ASN A 268 25.44 -19.34 -67.32
CA ASN A 268 26.39 -19.02 -68.38
C ASN A 268 25.68 -18.11 -69.40
N ARG A 269 26.18 -16.89 -69.59
CA ARG A 269 25.49 -15.82 -70.33
C ARG A 269 25.43 -16.01 -71.85
N GLU A 270 26.07 -17.05 -72.40
CA GLU A 270 26.12 -17.30 -73.84
C GLU A 270 25.14 -18.42 -74.23
N SER A 271 24.29 -18.16 -75.22
CA SER A 271 23.18 -19.02 -75.64
C SER A 271 23.58 -20.44 -76.08
N ASP A 272 24.85 -20.64 -76.43
CA ASP A 272 25.35 -21.89 -77.02
C ASP A 272 26.14 -22.75 -76.01
N THR A 273 26.01 -22.45 -74.71
CA THR A 273 26.77 -23.12 -73.63
C THR A 273 25.97 -24.19 -72.88
N SER A 274 25.11 -24.95 -73.59
CA SER A 274 24.36 -26.06 -72.99
C SER A 274 25.22 -27.23 -72.50
N PHE A 275 26.52 -27.24 -72.83
CA PHE A 275 27.50 -28.24 -72.39
C PHE A 275 28.31 -27.80 -71.16
N ALA A 276 28.22 -26.53 -70.75
CA ALA A 276 28.97 -26.00 -69.63
C ALA A 276 28.33 -26.43 -68.29
N PRO A 277 29.13 -26.60 -67.22
CA PRO A 277 28.59 -26.93 -65.91
C PRO A 277 27.64 -25.82 -65.42
N THR A 278 26.44 -26.21 -64.99
CA THR A 278 25.36 -25.31 -64.56
C THR A 278 25.21 -25.22 -63.04
N VAL A 279 25.99 -26.00 -62.29
CA VAL A 279 25.90 -26.10 -60.84
C VAL A 279 27.28 -26.22 -60.24
N ASP A 280 27.50 -25.52 -59.13
CA ASP A 280 28.66 -25.70 -58.26
C ASP A 280 28.17 -26.19 -56.88
N GLU A 281 28.63 -27.39 -56.49
CA GLU A 281 28.30 -28.06 -55.23
C GLU A 281 29.43 -28.01 -54.20
N THR A 282 30.47 -27.20 -54.43
CA THR A 282 31.59 -27.12 -53.50
C THR A 282 31.14 -26.66 -52.10
N GLY A 283 31.25 -27.56 -51.11
CA GLY A 283 30.86 -27.29 -49.72
C GLY A 283 29.35 -27.32 -49.43
N ALA A 284 28.53 -27.81 -50.36
CA ALA A 284 27.09 -27.96 -50.14
C ALA A 284 26.78 -29.14 -49.19
N VAL A 285 25.85 -28.93 -48.25
CA VAL A 285 25.31 -29.98 -47.37
C VAL A 285 24.24 -30.83 -48.08
N ILE A 286 23.59 -30.24 -49.08
CA ILE A 286 22.45 -30.81 -49.80
C ILE A 286 22.77 -30.83 -51.31
N CYS A 287 22.47 -31.95 -51.98
CA CYS A 287 22.67 -32.11 -53.42
C CYS A 287 21.74 -31.21 -54.25
N ASN A 288 22.10 -30.94 -55.51
CA ASN A 288 21.29 -30.11 -56.38
C ASN A 288 19.88 -30.67 -56.66
N GLU A 289 19.73 -32.00 -56.77
CA GLU A 289 18.43 -32.63 -57.04
C GLU A 289 17.41 -32.36 -55.93
N THR A 290 17.85 -32.47 -54.67
CA THR A 290 17.01 -32.21 -53.49
C THR A 290 16.77 -30.71 -53.32
N LYS A 291 17.77 -29.85 -53.56
CA LYS A 291 17.58 -28.39 -53.62
C LYS A 291 16.52 -28.00 -54.65
N THR A 292 16.60 -28.58 -55.86
CA THR A 292 15.68 -28.30 -56.96
C THR A 292 14.28 -28.81 -56.65
N SER A 293 14.17 -29.97 -56.00
CA SER A 293 12.87 -30.50 -55.55
C SER A 293 12.22 -29.57 -54.52
N VAL A 294 12.98 -29.13 -53.50
CA VAL A 294 12.49 -28.19 -52.49
C VAL A 294 12.11 -26.84 -53.11
N TRP A 295 12.93 -26.31 -54.02
CA TRP A 295 12.62 -25.08 -54.72
C TRP A 295 11.38 -25.21 -55.61
N LEU A 296 11.24 -26.32 -56.34
CA LEU A 296 10.08 -26.58 -57.18
C LEU A 296 8.82 -26.67 -56.32
N GLU A 297 8.86 -27.38 -55.21
CA GLU A 297 7.73 -27.52 -54.27
C GLU A 297 7.34 -26.16 -53.68
N GLN A 298 8.30 -25.40 -53.15
CA GLN A 298 8.04 -24.15 -52.42
C GLN A 298 7.77 -22.95 -53.32
N MET A 299 8.57 -22.77 -54.37
CA MET A 299 8.52 -21.60 -55.26
C MET A 299 7.92 -21.96 -56.62
N GLY A 300 8.42 -23.02 -57.27
CA GLY A 300 8.03 -23.34 -58.65
C GLY A 300 6.55 -23.69 -58.82
N THR A 301 5.93 -24.44 -57.90
CA THR A 301 4.48 -24.73 -57.96
C THR A 301 3.61 -23.51 -57.67
N LYS A 302 4.14 -22.52 -56.94
CA LYS A 302 3.45 -21.25 -56.67
C LYS A 302 3.43 -20.41 -57.95
N GLU A 303 4.58 -20.23 -58.59
CA GLU A 303 4.68 -19.54 -59.89
C GLU A 303 3.84 -20.23 -60.98
N LEU A 304 3.87 -21.56 -61.06
CA LEU A 304 3.03 -22.29 -62.03
C LEU A 304 1.53 -22.11 -61.77
N ARG A 305 1.10 -22.01 -60.50
CA ARG A 305 -0.29 -21.70 -60.14
C ARG A 305 -0.66 -20.27 -60.55
N GLU A 306 0.23 -19.31 -60.35
CA GLU A 306 0.03 -17.92 -60.75
C GLU A 306 -0.05 -17.78 -62.28
N ILE A 307 0.84 -18.43 -63.02
CA ILE A 307 0.81 -18.47 -64.50
C ILE A 307 -0.48 -19.12 -64.99
N ARG A 308 -0.90 -20.23 -64.37
CA ARG A 308 -2.15 -20.90 -64.71
C ARG A 308 -3.37 -20.02 -64.42
N ALA A 309 -3.41 -19.36 -63.27
CA ALA A 309 -4.48 -18.43 -62.94
C ALA A 309 -4.54 -17.25 -63.92
N ALA A 310 -3.39 -16.71 -64.33
CA ALA A 310 -3.30 -15.66 -65.34
C ALA A 310 -3.78 -16.14 -66.72
N TYR A 311 -3.45 -17.38 -67.10
CA TYR A 311 -3.89 -18.00 -68.35
C TYR A 311 -5.40 -18.27 -68.35
N ASP A 312 -5.94 -18.84 -67.28
CA ASP A 312 -7.37 -19.10 -67.12
C ASP A 312 -8.18 -17.79 -67.11
N ALA A 313 -7.65 -16.73 -66.47
CA ALA A 313 -8.24 -15.39 -66.52
C ALA A 313 -8.23 -14.79 -67.93
N ASN A 314 -7.17 -15.00 -68.72
CA ASN A 314 -7.11 -14.57 -70.12
C ASN A 314 -8.10 -15.34 -71.00
N ILE A 315 -8.32 -16.63 -70.75
CA ILE A 315 -9.34 -17.43 -71.45
C ILE A 315 -10.74 -16.90 -71.15
N VAL A 316 -11.04 -16.58 -69.88
CA VAL A 316 -12.33 -16.00 -69.48
C VAL A 316 -12.55 -14.65 -70.16
N LYS A 317 -11.54 -13.78 -70.18
CA LYS A 317 -11.60 -12.49 -70.90
C LYS A 317 -11.86 -12.66 -72.40
N MET A 318 -11.20 -13.63 -73.05
CA MET A 318 -11.42 -13.92 -74.47
C MET A 318 -12.85 -14.43 -74.72
N ARG A 319 -13.38 -15.30 -73.85
CA ARG A 319 -14.78 -15.78 -73.95
C ARG A 319 -15.81 -14.69 -73.67
N GLU A 320 -15.55 -13.79 -72.73
CA GLU A 320 -16.40 -12.62 -72.47
C GLU A 320 -16.40 -11.65 -73.65
N GLN A 321 -15.23 -11.43 -74.28
CA GLN A 321 -15.14 -10.64 -75.51
C GLN A 321 -15.87 -11.29 -76.68
N GLU A 322 -15.78 -12.61 -76.84
CA GLU A 322 -16.56 -13.35 -77.86
C GLU A 322 -18.06 -13.35 -77.58
N ALA A 323 -18.48 -13.48 -76.31
CA ALA A 323 -19.88 -13.39 -75.90
C ALA A 323 -20.46 -11.98 -76.12
N ARG A 324 -19.68 -10.92 -75.85
CA ARG A 324 -20.05 -9.54 -76.19
C ARG A 324 -20.18 -9.34 -77.71
N LYS A 325 -19.29 -9.93 -78.51
CA LYS A 325 -19.39 -9.93 -79.98
C LYS A 325 -20.64 -10.66 -80.49
N LEU A 326 -21.07 -11.75 -79.83
CA LEU A 326 -22.29 -12.49 -80.18
C LEU A 326 -23.59 -11.81 -79.70
N ALA A 327 -23.53 -10.99 -78.66
CA ALA A 327 -24.66 -10.24 -78.11
C ALA A 327 -25.01 -8.96 -78.92
N GLY A 328 -24.24 -8.62 -79.96
CA GLY A 328 -24.55 -7.50 -80.85
C GLY A 328 -24.37 -6.13 -80.20
N GLU A 329 -23.46 -6.00 -79.23
CA GLU A 329 -22.97 -4.70 -78.76
C GLU A 329 -21.72 -4.32 -79.56
N ASP A 330 -21.86 -3.32 -80.44
CA ASP A 330 -20.74 -2.66 -81.11
C ASP A 330 -19.79 -2.06 -80.06
N ILE A 331 -18.52 -2.48 -80.07
CA ILE A 331 -17.45 -1.75 -79.39
C ILE A 331 -16.36 -1.45 -80.40
N GLU A 332 -16.14 -0.15 -80.58
CA GLU A 332 -15.08 0.46 -81.38
C GLU A 332 -13.70 -0.15 -81.07
N GLU A 333 -13.01 -0.54 -82.13
CA GLU A 333 -11.59 -0.84 -82.12
C GLU A 333 -10.79 0.45 -81.88
N THR A 334 -10.10 0.57 -80.75
CA THR A 334 -8.93 1.44 -80.68
C THR A 334 -7.66 0.60 -80.58
N GLU A 335 -6.86 0.78 -81.61
CA GLU A 335 -5.63 0.11 -82.00
C GLU A 335 -4.58 -0.02 -80.89
N ILE A 336 -4.00 -1.22 -80.81
CA ILE A 336 -2.63 -1.46 -80.33
C ILE A 336 -1.76 -1.61 -81.60
N LYS A 337 -0.96 -0.59 -81.93
CA LYS A 337 0.28 -0.74 -82.72
C LYS A 337 1.28 0.36 -82.34
N ALA A 338 2.31 0.00 -81.59
CA ALA A 338 3.71 0.29 -81.93
C ALA A 338 4.62 -0.25 -80.81
N LYS A 339 5.38 -1.29 -81.14
CA LYS A 339 6.70 -1.58 -80.57
C LYS A 339 7.67 -1.67 -81.74
N GLU A 340 8.94 -1.38 -81.42
CA GLU A 340 10.17 -1.35 -82.25
C GLU A 340 10.42 0.03 -82.90
N ASP A 341 11.53 0.75 -82.67
CA ASP A 341 12.81 0.38 -82.04
C ASP A 341 13.73 1.64 -81.87
N ILE A 342 14.74 1.51 -80.97
CA ILE A 342 16.04 2.24 -80.86
C ILE A 342 16.14 3.56 -80.04
N ASP A 343 16.69 3.38 -78.82
CA ASP A 343 17.98 3.90 -78.27
C ASP A 343 18.31 5.41 -78.30
N GLU A 344 18.45 6.01 -77.11
CA GLU A 344 19.70 6.60 -76.53
C GLU A 344 19.38 7.59 -75.38
N GLY A 345 20.01 7.37 -74.21
CA GLY A 345 20.59 8.44 -73.39
C GLY A 345 19.77 9.11 -72.25
N GLU A 346 20.14 8.77 -71.00
CA GLU A 346 20.36 9.62 -69.79
C GLU A 346 19.29 10.70 -69.40
N GLU A 347 18.83 10.88 -68.15
CA GLU A 347 19.51 10.80 -66.85
C GLU A 347 18.46 10.98 -65.72
N GLY A 348 18.65 10.30 -64.57
CA GLY A 348 18.34 10.84 -63.23
C GLY A 348 17.00 10.52 -62.54
N GLY A 349 17.08 9.86 -61.37
CA GLY A 349 16.20 10.22 -60.22
C GLY A 349 15.52 9.12 -59.41
N GLU A 350 16.27 8.50 -58.50
CA GLU A 350 15.90 8.15 -57.09
C GLU A 350 14.59 7.39 -56.74
N ILE A 351 14.78 6.08 -56.52
CA ILE A 351 14.43 5.24 -55.36
C ILE A 351 13.46 5.83 -54.32
N ASN A 352 12.36 5.09 -54.04
CA ASN A 352 11.93 4.80 -52.66
C ASN A 352 11.20 3.44 -52.61
N GLU A 353 11.89 2.48 -51.99
CA GLU A 353 11.35 1.20 -51.54
C GLU A 353 10.44 1.43 -50.32
N ALA A 354 9.28 0.77 -50.33
CA ALA A 354 8.52 0.48 -49.12
C ALA A 354 7.97 -0.94 -49.23
N GLU A 355 8.49 -1.77 -48.34
CA GLU A 355 8.26 -3.19 -48.17
C GLU A 355 6.78 -3.49 -47.88
N LYS A 356 6.28 -4.60 -48.44
CA LYS A 356 5.07 -5.26 -47.95
C LYS A 356 5.39 -6.71 -47.67
N GLU A 357 5.69 -6.96 -46.39
CA GLU A 357 5.81 -8.29 -45.80
C GLU A 357 4.51 -9.09 -45.99
N ILE A 358 4.68 -10.34 -46.39
CA ILE A 358 3.66 -11.37 -46.49
C ILE A 358 3.74 -12.20 -45.20
N ASN A 359 2.67 -12.20 -44.40
CA ASN A 359 2.45 -13.20 -43.37
C ASN A 359 1.59 -14.32 -43.97
N GLU A 360 2.20 -15.47 -44.25
CA GLU A 360 1.53 -16.75 -44.45
C GLU A 360 1.64 -17.55 -43.13
N THR A 361 0.50 -17.91 -42.54
CA THR A 361 0.39 -19.07 -41.64
C THR A 361 -0.86 -19.87 -42.04
N GLY A 362 -0.65 -21.17 -42.27
CA GLY A 362 -1.64 -22.16 -42.72
C GLY A 362 -2.75 -22.40 -41.70
N GLU A 363 -3.94 -22.69 -42.21
CA GLU A 363 -4.56 -24.03 -42.28
C GLU A 363 -5.25 -24.44 -40.98
N GLU A 364 -6.59 -24.48 -41.01
CA GLU A 364 -7.32 -25.74 -40.84
C GLU A 364 -8.81 -25.57 -41.22
N ILE A 365 -9.34 -26.65 -41.79
CA ILE A 365 -10.62 -26.81 -42.47
C ILE A 365 -11.70 -27.12 -41.43
N ASN A 366 -12.90 -26.52 -41.53
CA ASN A 366 -14.14 -27.30 -41.51
C ASN A 366 -15.39 -26.50 -41.93
N GLU A 367 -15.93 -26.97 -43.06
CA GLU A 367 -17.33 -27.31 -43.36
C GLU A 367 -18.53 -26.42 -42.92
N THR A 368 -19.43 -26.31 -43.90
CA THR A 368 -20.90 -26.13 -43.85
C THR A 368 -21.48 -24.70 -43.94
N ALA A 369 -21.76 -24.34 -45.20
CA ALA A 369 -23.09 -24.11 -45.77
C ALA A 369 -24.07 -23.06 -45.17
N VAL A 370 -24.64 -22.31 -46.12
CA VAL A 370 -25.94 -21.61 -46.15
C VAL A 370 -26.01 -20.20 -45.53
N LYS A 371 -26.19 -19.20 -46.42
CA LYS A 371 -27.21 -18.12 -46.40
C LYS A 371 -27.00 -17.25 -47.66
N GLU A 372 -27.93 -17.20 -48.61
CA GLU A 372 -29.13 -16.33 -48.61
C GLU A 372 -28.83 -14.86 -48.31
N ASP A 373 -28.77 -14.09 -49.41
CA ASP A 373 -29.38 -12.80 -49.71
C ASP A 373 -29.34 -11.60 -48.73
N ILE A 374 -29.36 -10.43 -49.40
CA ILE A 374 -29.93 -9.13 -49.01
C ILE A 374 -28.92 -8.02 -48.67
N LYS A 375 -28.57 -7.28 -49.73
CA LYS A 375 -28.88 -5.85 -49.97
C LYS A 375 -28.21 -4.80 -49.07
N ALA A 376 -27.28 -4.08 -49.71
CA ALA A 376 -26.77 -2.78 -49.31
C ALA A 376 -27.78 -1.65 -49.60
N THR A 377 -27.80 -0.64 -48.73
CA THR A 377 -28.01 0.77 -49.08
C THR A 377 -27.33 1.67 -48.05
N ASP A 378 -26.39 2.46 -48.58
CA ASP A 378 -26.10 3.87 -48.36
C ASP A 378 -25.64 4.39 -46.99
N SER A 379 -24.32 4.67 -46.96
CA SER A 379 -23.69 5.74 -46.21
C SER A 379 -23.40 6.92 -47.16
N ALA A 380 -23.68 8.15 -46.73
CA ALA A 380 -23.03 9.36 -47.22
C ALA A 380 -22.54 10.13 -45.97
N GLU A 381 -21.22 10.21 -45.77
CA GLU A 381 -20.36 11.40 -46.02
C GLU A 381 -20.61 12.52 -44.99
N ILE A 382 -19.62 13.16 -44.33
CA ILE A 382 -18.54 14.05 -44.81
C ILE A 382 -17.68 14.34 -43.55
N SER A 383 -16.34 14.16 -43.55
CA SER A 383 -15.26 15.18 -43.67
C SER A 383 -15.28 16.30 -42.58
N ASP A 384 -14.20 16.87 -42.04
CA ASP A 384 -12.80 17.00 -42.48
C ASP A 384 -11.86 17.48 -41.33
N ALA A 385 -10.57 17.50 -41.64
CA ALA A 385 -9.35 17.60 -40.83
C ALA A 385 -9.10 18.84 -39.88
N PRO A 386 -8.12 18.74 -38.95
CA PRO A 386 -7.66 19.83 -38.07
C PRO A 386 -6.42 20.60 -38.61
N LYS A 387 -6.28 21.86 -38.17
CA LYS A 387 -5.12 22.76 -38.45
C LYS A 387 -4.05 22.73 -37.33
N PRO A 388 -2.79 23.13 -37.62
CA PRO A 388 -1.61 22.86 -36.79
C PRO A 388 -1.32 23.95 -35.75
N ILE A 389 -0.65 23.57 -34.66
CA ILE A 389 -0.20 24.46 -33.57
C ILE A 389 1.31 24.74 -33.73
N THR A 390 1.64 26.03 -33.71
CA THR A 390 2.99 26.59 -33.71
C THR A 390 3.57 26.76 -32.29
N ASN A 391 4.89 26.61 -32.21
CA ASN A 391 5.78 26.82 -31.06
C ASN A 391 5.68 28.21 -30.41
N GLY A 392 5.90 28.26 -29.08
CA GLY A 392 6.70 29.34 -28.48
C GLY A 392 6.35 29.84 -27.08
N LYS A 393 7.23 29.49 -26.14
CA LYS A 393 7.93 30.42 -25.22
C LYS A 393 7.43 30.60 -23.77
N PHE A 394 8.44 30.44 -22.92
CA PHE A 394 8.60 30.54 -21.48
C PHE A 394 8.56 32.00 -20.97
N THR A 395 7.89 32.27 -19.84
CA THR A 395 8.31 33.25 -18.80
C THR A 395 7.59 33.01 -17.47
N GLU A 396 8.36 33.07 -16.39
CA GLU A 396 8.03 33.00 -14.96
C GLU A 396 7.33 34.28 -14.42
N PRO A 397 6.81 34.25 -13.16
CA PRO A 397 5.79 35.16 -12.65
C PRO A 397 6.36 36.40 -11.96
N ALA A 398 5.53 37.44 -11.83
CA ALA A 398 5.77 38.58 -10.95
C ALA A 398 4.50 38.93 -10.17
N GLU A 399 4.72 39.28 -8.92
CA GLU A 399 3.77 39.60 -7.86
C GLU A 399 3.08 40.96 -8.05
N ASP A 400 1.95 41.09 -7.35
CA ASP A 400 1.55 42.23 -6.53
C ASP A 400 0.65 43.39 -7.06
N VAL A 401 -0.46 43.53 -6.31
CA VAL A 401 -1.31 44.70 -5.95
C VAL A 401 -2.23 45.35 -7.00
N GLU A 402 -3.55 45.28 -6.83
CA GLU A 402 -4.37 46.31 -6.14
C GLU A 402 -5.88 46.01 -6.16
N MET A 403 -6.53 46.43 -5.08
CA MET A 403 -7.94 46.32 -4.74
C MET A 403 -8.86 47.09 -5.71
N ASN A 404 -10.11 46.66 -5.84
CA ASN A 404 -11.25 47.57 -5.75
C ASN A 404 -12.56 46.82 -5.47
N ASP A 405 -13.24 47.28 -4.42
CA ASP A 405 -14.62 46.98 -4.05
C ASP A 405 -15.61 47.54 -5.08
N ALA A 406 -16.64 46.77 -5.45
CA ALA A 406 -18.00 47.29 -5.70
C ALA A 406 -19.04 46.16 -5.83
N ASP A 407 -20.15 46.40 -5.15
CA ASP A 407 -21.34 45.59 -4.83
C ASP A 407 -22.15 45.09 -6.06
N PRO A 408 -23.01 44.06 -5.89
CA PRO A 408 -23.72 43.32 -6.92
C PRO A 408 -25.10 43.92 -7.23
N SER A 409 -25.50 43.87 -8.49
CA SER A 409 -26.91 43.72 -8.93
C SER A 409 -27.01 44.09 -10.41
N GLN A 410 -27.08 43.09 -11.28
CA GLN A 410 -28.01 43.05 -12.41
C GLN A 410 -28.01 41.64 -13.02
N ASN A 411 -29.13 40.94 -12.82
CA ASN A 411 -29.54 39.70 -13.47
C ASN A 411 -30.36 40.08 -14.73
N PRO A 412 -30.90 39.15 -15.54
CA PRO A 412 -30.34 37.98 -16.24
C PRO A 412 -30.75 37.95 -17.74
N GLU A 413 -30.11 37.11 -18.57
CA GLU A 413 -30.63 36.55 -19.84
C GLU A 413 -29.54 35.56 -20.34
N ALA A 414 -29.75 34.31 -20.78
CA ALA A 414 -30.94 33.52 -21.01
C ALA A 414 -30.57 32.02 -20.88
N SER A 415 -31.47 31.26 -20.26
CA SER A 415 -31.48 29.80 -20.17
C SER A 415 -32.08 29.19 -21.43
N GLY A 416 -31.47 28.10 -21.91
CA GLY A 416 -32.10 27.12 -22.79
C GLY A 416 -32.00 25.74 -22.15
N SER A 417 -32.90 25.45 -21.20
CA SER A 417 -33.11 24.11 -20.64
C SER A 417 -34.46 23.59 -21.11
N GLU A 418 -34.46 22.39 -21.67
CA GLU A 418 -35.63 21.58 -22.02
C GLU A 418 -36.53 21.32 -20.79
N PRO A 419 -37.84 21.11 -20.98
CA PRO A 419 -38.81 21.15 -19.89
C PRO A 419 -38.67 19.90 -19.01
N ALA A 420 -38.38 20.12 -17.73
CA ALA A 420 -38.60 19.11 -16.70
C ALA A 420 -40.10 18.94 -16.49
N GLU A 421 -40.56 17.69 -16.58
CA GLU A 421 -41.91 17.29 -16.21
C GLU A 421 -42.20 17.68 -14.75
N ASP A 422 -43.38 18.26 -14.53
CA ASP A 422 -43.89 18.66 -13.22
C ASP A 422 -43.89 17.47 -12.26
N ILE A 423 -42.94 17.44 -11.33
CA ILE A 423 -42.97 16.54 -10.16
C ILE A 423 -43.93 17.20 -9.15
N ASP A 424 -45.05 16.52 -8.94
CA ASP A 424 -46.05 16.76 -7.90
C ASP A 424 -45.37 17.05 -6.54
N ASP A 425 -45.49 18.30 -6.05
CA ASP A 425 -45.04 18.78 -4.74
C ASP A 425 -45.91 18.21 -3.60
N GLY A 426 -45.97 16.88 -3.50
CA GLY A 426 -46.32 16.20 -2.26
C GLY A 426 -45.26 16.48 -1.18
N PRO A 427 -45.54 16.21 0.11
CA PRO A 427 -44.51 16.30 1.14
C PRO A 427 -43.33 15.43 0.73
N GLY A 428 -42.19 16.06 0.41
CA GLY A 428 -40.99 15.38 -0.01
C GLY A 428 -40.60 14.29 1.00
N PRO A 429 -39.93 13.21 0.56
CA PRO A 429 -39.59 12.10 1.44
C PRO A 429 -38.84 12.62 2.67
N GLU A 430 -39.40 12.38 3.85
CA GLU A 430 -38.80 12.77 5.13
C GLU A 430 -37.42 12.13 5.25
N ILE A 431 -36.37 12.95 5.32
CA ILE A 431 -34.99 12.46 5.40
C ILE A 431 -34.76 11.90 6.80
N ASN A 432 -34.68 10.57 6.89
CA ASN A 432 -34.35 9.90 8.15
C ASN A 432 -32.83 9.95 8.40
N MET A 433 -32.42 10.65 9.46
CA MET A 433 -31.01 10.80 9.86
C MET A 433 -30.35 9.48 10.24
N VAL A 434 -31.10 8.50 10.76
CA VAL A 434 -30.58 7.18 11.09
C VAL A 434 -30.16 6.46 9.81
N ASN A 435 -31.03 6.48 8.80
CA ASN A 435 -30.73 5.87 7.49
C ASN A 435 -29.53 6.53 6.82
N LEU A 436 -29.34 7.85 6.98
CA LEU A 436 -28.18 8.56 6.44
C LEU A 436 -26.86 8.15 7.13
N PHE A 437 -26.88 7.94 8.45
CA PHE A 437 -25.71 7.52 9.22
C PHE A 437 -25.33 6.05 8.98
N GLU A 438 -26.33 5.18 8.79
CA GLU A 438 -26.13 3.74 8.56
C GLU A 438 -25.92 3.38 7.08
N TRP A 439 -26.04 4.35 6.17
CA TRP A 439 -25.91 4.10 4.74
C TRP A 439 -24.48 3.69 4.35
N ASN A 440 -24.37 2.58 3.62
CA ASN A 440 -23.14 2.09 3.02
C ASN A 440 -23.42 1.71 1.56
N PRO A 441 -22.49 1.92 0.61
CA PRO A 441 -22.58 1.37 -0.74
C PRO A 441 -22.90 -0.12 -0.82
N ALA A 442 -22.59 -0.88 0.24
CA ALA A 442 -22.95 -2.28 0.37
C ALA A 442 -24.43 -2.56 0.72
N ASN A 443 -25.30 -1.56 0.86
CA ASN A 443 -26.70 -1.77 1.28
C ASN A 443 -27.71 -1.84 0.11
N THR A 444 -27.28 -1.69 -1.14
CA THR A 444 -28.15 -1.73 -2.33
C THR A 444 -28.39 -3.17 -2.80
N ILE A 445 -29.51 -3.77 -2.42
CA ILE A 445 -29.86 -5.16 -2.77
C ILE A 445 -30.54 -5.20 -4.14
N ASP A 446 -30.03 -6.02 -5.05
CA ASP A 446 -30.62 -6.24 -6.36
C ASP A 446 -31.66 -7.39 -6.35
N ALA A 447 -32.59 -7.39 -7.30
CA ALA A 447 -33.67 -8.38 -7.37
C ALA A 447 -33.18 -9.83 -7.56
N ASP A 448 -32.06 -10.03 -8.26
CA ASP A 448 -31.44 -11.34 -8.47
C ASP A 448 -30.84 -11.94 -7.19
N GLU A 449 -30.47 -11.12 -6.19
CA GLU A 449 -30.09 -11.64 -4.86
C GLU A 449 -31.30 -12.19 -4.12
N ILE A 450 -32.44 -11.50 -4.21
CA ILE A 450 -33.70 -11.94 -3.59
C ILE A 450 -34.17 -13.23 -4.24
N GLU A 451 -34.16 -13.29 -5.58
CA GLU A 451 -34.52 -14.50 -6.32
C GLU A 451 -33.56 -15.67 -6.01
N ALA A 452 -32.26 -15.42 -5.86
CA ALA A 452 -31.30 -16.46 -5.51
C ALA A 452 -31.47 -16.97 -4.07
N ALA A 453 -31.85 -16.08 -3.14
CA ALA A 453 -32.16 -16.45 -1.76
C ALA A 453 -33.45 -17.29 -1.68
N GLU A 454 -34.52 -16.88 -2.38
CA GLU A 454 -35.78 -17.63 -2.45
C GLU A 454 -35.61 -19.03 -3.05
N ASN A 455 -34.71 -19.18 -4.03
CA ASN A 455 -34.44 -20.44 -4.71
C ASN A 455 -33.29 -21.25 -4.11
N HIS A 456 -32.64 -20.78 -3.04
CA HIS A 456 -31.43 -21.37 -2.44
C HIS A 456 -30.26 -21.60 -3.43
N THR A 457 -30.10 -20.72 -4.42
CA THR A 457 -29.04 -20.77 -5.45
C THR A 457 -27.93 -19.73 -5.24
N GLU A 458 -27.81 -19.19 -4.02
CA GLU A 458 -26.87 -18.13 -3.65
C GLU A 458 -25.40 -18.47 -3.96
N GLN A 459 -24.98 -19.72 -3.74
CA GLN A 459 -23.62 -20.18 -4.03
C GLN A 459 -23.33 -20.17 -5.54
N GLU A 460 -24.30 -20.53 -6.37
CA GLU A 460 -24.15 -20.49 -7.83
C GLU A 460 -24.03 -19.05 -8.31
N LEU A 461 -24.87 -18.16 -7.79
CA LEU A 461 -24.83 -16.73 -8.09
C LEU A 461 -23.48 -16.12 -7.68
N ALA A 462 -23.00 -16.40 -6.46
CA ALA A 462 -21.70 -15.94 -5.99
C ALA A 462 -20.55 -16.44 -6.89
N SER A 463 -20.61 -17.71 -7.31
CA SER A 463 -19.61 -18.31 -8.20
C SER A 463 -19.59 -17.63 -9.57
N ARG A 464 -20.77 -17.35 -10.15
CA ARG A 464 -20.90 -16.64 -11.42
C ARG A 464 -20.36 -15.21 -11.33
N LEU A 465 -20.72 -14.49 -10.26
CA LEU A 465 -20.26 -13.12 -10.02
C LEU A 465 -18.74 -13.02 -9.81
N LEU A 466 -18.13 -14.00 -9.14
CA LEU A 466 -16.66 -14.07 -8.98
C LEU A 466 -15.95 -14.28 -10.32
N ILE A 467 -16.51 -15.12 -11.20
CA ILE A 467 -15.99 -15.32 -12.56
C ILE A 467 -16.08 -14.01 -13.35
N ASP A 468 -17.19 -13.31 -13.28
CA ASP A 468 -17.38 -12.04 -13.98
C ASP A 468 -16.49 -10.92 -13.42
N LEU A 469 -16.30 -10.86 -12.11
CA LEU A 469 -15.33 -9.97 -11.46
C LEU A 469 -13.90 -10.26 -11.96
N ASN A 470 -13.53 -11.54 -12.09
CA ASN A 470 -12.22 -11.90 -12.65
C ASN A 470 -12.07 -11.48 -14.12
N LYS A 471 -13.11 -11.63 -14.96
CA LYS A 471 -13.11 -11.15 -16.36
C LYS A 471 -12.94 -9.63 -16.42
N LEU A 472 -13.65 -8.87 -15.57
CA LEU A 472 -13.51 -7.41 -15.50
C LEU A 472 -12.12 -6.99 -15.03
N ARG A 473 -11.56 -7.68 -14.04
CA ARG A 473 -10.18 -7.47 -13.56
C ARG A 473 -9.16 -7.75 -14.65
N GLN A 474 -9.31 -8.83 -15.43
CA GLN A 474 -8.43 -9.14 -16.56
C GLN A 474 -8.50 -8.04 -17.63
N LYS A 475 -9.71 -7.59 -18.00
CA LYS A 475 -9.89 -6.44 -18.92
C LYS A 475 -9.22 -5.17 -18.39
N ARG A 476 -9.28 -4.91 -17.08
CA ARG A 476 -8.59 -3.79 -16.43
C ARG A 476 -7.08 -3.96 -16.45
N SER A 477 -6.58 -5.16 -16.20
CA SER A 477 -5.16 -5.48 -16.25
C SER A 477 -4.57 -5.29 -17.65
N LEU A 478 -5.29 -5.72 -18.70
CA LEU A 478 -4.88 -5.53 -20.10
C LEU A 478 -4.82 -4.06 -20.53
N ARG A 479 -5.64 -3.21 -19.90
CA ARG A 479 -5.64 -1.75 -20.14
C ARG A 479 -4.63 -1.01 -19.27
N SER A 480 -4.17 -1.62 -18.19
CA SER A 480 -3.24 -1.00 -17.24
C SER A 480 -1.82 -1.12 -17.77
N THR A 481 -1.07 -0.02 -17.73
CA THR A 481 0.35 0.00 -18.07
C THR A 481 1.17 0.13 -16.78
N PRO A 482 2.46 -0.27 -16.77
CA PRO A 482 3.31 -0.20 -15.57
C PRO A 482 3.52 1.21 -14.99
N GLY A 483 2.99 2.26 -15.63
CA GLY A 483 2.94 3.63 -15.09
C GLY A 483 1.53 4.19 -14.83
N SER A 484 0.47 3.49 -15.22
CA SER A 484 -0.92 3.93 -15.05
C SER A 484 -1.80 2.75 -14.69
N VAL A 485 -2.04 2.60 -13.38
CA VAL A 485 -2.99 1.61 -12.85
C VAL A 485 -4.39 2.21 -12.95
N VAL A 486 -5.24 1.61 -13.79
CA VAL A 486 -6.62 2.06 -13.94
C VAL A 486 -7.42 1.66 -12.68
N PRO A 487 -8.18 2.58 -12.06
CA PRO A 487 -9.02 2.25 -10.92
C PRO A 487 -10.13 1.25 -11.30
N PRO A 488 -10.68 0.50 -10.33
CA PRO A 488 -11.77 -0.43 -10.60
C PRO A 488 -13.01 0.30 -11.14
N SER A 489 -13.73 -0.33 -12.06
CA SER A 489 -14.97 0.23 -12.61
C SER A 489 -16.10 0.25 -11.58
N ALA A 490 -17.12 1.09 -11.76
CA ALA A 490 -18.31 1.09 -10.89
C ALA A 490 -18.95 -0.31 -10.80
N LYS A 491 -19.17 -0.95 -11.96
CA LYS A 491 -19.69 -2.32 -12.05
C LYS A 491 -18.85 -3.34 -11.28
N GLU A 492 -17.52 -3.23 -11.29
CA GLU A 492 -16.62 -4.12 -10.51
C GLU A 492 -16.81 -3.93 -9.00
N ARG A 493 -17.02 -2.68 -8.55
CA ARG A 493 -17.31 -2.38 -7.14
C ARG A 493 -18.69 -2.89 -6.73
N ASP A 494 -19.70 -2.72 -7.57
CA ASP A 494 -21.06 -3.17 -7.29
C ASP A 494 -21.10 -4.70 -7.16
N ILE A 495 -20.49 -5.42 -8.10
CA ILE A 495 -20.34 -6.89 -8.03
C ILE A 495 -19.56 -7.32 -6.79
N TYR A 496 -18.50 -6.59 -6.41
CA TYR A 496 -17.75 -6.89 -5.19
C TYR A 496 -18.62 -6.79 -3.93
N PHE A 497 -19.40 -5.71 -3.77
CA PHE A 497 -20.28 -5.53 -2.62
C PHE A 497 -21.39 -6.58 -2.59
N LYS A 498 -21.93 -6.93 -3.75
CA LYS A 498 -22.91 -8.00 -3.92
C LYS A 498 -22.39 -9.36 -3.47
N VAL A 499 -21.21 -9.77 -3.95
CA VAL A 499 -20.58 -11.03 -3.51
C VAL A 499 -20.29 -11.01 -2.00
N ARG A 500 -19.81 -9.89 -1.46
CA ARG A 500 -19.55 -9.74 -0.02
C ARG A 500 -20.83 -9.93 0.80
N ARG A 501 -21.96 -9.36 0.37
CA ARG A 501 -23.27 -9.55 1.03
C ARG A 501 -23.72 -11.00 0.99
N LEU A 502 -23.72 -11.63 -0.19
CA LEU A 502 -24.14 -13.03 -0.34
C LEU A 502 -23.31 -13.96 0.56
N LEU A 503 -21.99 -13.79 0.58
CA LEU A 503 -21.12 -14.56 1.47
C LEU A 503 -21.38 -14.24 2.95
N ALA A 504 -21.66 -12.99 3.30
CA ALA A 504 -22.00 -12.62 4.68
C ALA A 504 -23.35 -13.22 5.12
N SER A 505 -24.34 -13.29 4.22
CA SER A 505 -25.63 -13.97 4.46
C SER A 505 -25.43 -15.46 4.69
N LEU A 506 -24.72 -16.13 3.77
CA LEU A 506 -24.39 -17.56 3.88
C LEU A 506 -23.63 -17.86 5.19
N VAL A 507 -22.64 -17.04 5.55
CA VAL A 507 -21.90 -17.22 6.81
C VAL A 507 -22.75 -16.89 8.03
N GLY A 508 -23.74 -16.00 7.92
CA GLY A 508 -24.71 -15.71 8.99
C GLY A 508 -25.68 -16.87 9.24
N GLU A 509 -26.04 -17.62 8.19
CA GLU A 509 -26.87 -18.83 8.29
C GLU A 509 -26.10 -20.03 8.84
N LEU A 510 -24.81 -20.17 8.49
CA LEU A 510 -23.93 -21.15 9.12
C LEU A 510 -23.58 -20.71 10.55
N SER A 511 -23.66 -21.61 11.52
CA SER A 511 -23.44 -21.32 12.96
C SER A 511 -21.98 -21.06 13.34
N GLY A 512 -21.31 -20.11 12.68
CA GLY A 512 -20.04 -19.54 13.08
C GLY A 512 -18.87 -19.80 12.11
N PRO A 513 -17.83 -18.94 12.17
CA PRO A 513 -16.68 -18.97 11.26
C PRO A 513 -15.74 -20.18 11.48
N GLU A 514 -15.85 -20.90 12.59
CA GLU A 514 -15.00 -22.06 12.92
C GLU A 514 -15.21 -23.23 11.94
N LEU A 515 -16.41 -23.36 11.38
CA LEU A 515 -16.75 -24.39 10.39
C LEU A 515 -16.08 -24.15 9.02
N LEU A 516 -15.57 -22.93 8.77
CA LEU A 516 -14.99 -22.56 7.47
C LEU A 516 -13.55 -23.05 7.30
N GLY A 517 -12.87 -23.48 8.38
CA GLY A 517 -11.50 -24.01 8.31
C GLY A 517 -10.46 -23.04 7.73
N LEU A 518 -10.73 -21.73 7.79
CA LEU A 518 -9.85 -20.71 7.22
C LEU A 518 -8.78 -20.29 8.22
N GLU A 519 -7.52 -20.39 7.81
CA GLU A 519 -6.40 -19.85 8.58
C GLU A 519 -6.30 -18.33 8.39
N VAL A 520 -6.74 -17.58 9.39
CA VAL A 520 -6.60 -16.11 9.41
C VAL A 520 -5.19 -15.75 9.90
N SER A 521 -4.56 -14.76 9.24
CA SER A 521 -3.29 -14.22 9.70
C SER A 521 -3.40 -13.71 11.15
N LYS A 522 -2.46 -14.15 12.01
CA LYS A 522 -2.37 -13.68 13.40
C LYS A 522 -1.79 -12.26 13.52
N THR A 523 -1.28 -11.71 12.43
CA THR A 523 -0.64 -10.39 12.41
C THR A 523 -1.46 -9.39 11.59
N ILE A 524 -1.61 -8.20 12.16
CA ILE A 524 -2.31 -7.07 11.56
C ILE A 524 -1.33 -5.90 11.48
N PRO A 525 -1.20 -5.20 10.33
CA PRO A 525 -0.34 -4.04 10.23
C PRO A 525 -0.92 -2.89 11.06
N VAL A 526 -0.09 -2.31 11.93
CA VAL A 526 -0.45 -1.16 12.78
C VAL A 526 0.61 -0.07 12.60
N LEU A 527 0.18 1.20 12.62
CA LEU A 527 1.09 2.33 12.57
C LEU A 527 1.95 2.38 13.83
N GLN A 528 3.27 2.55 13.66
CA GLN A 528 4.20 2.74 14.77
C GLN A 528 4.62 4.20 14.90
N THR A 529 4.96 4.61 16.13
CA THR A 529 5.47 5.94 16.43
C THR A 529 6.85 6.14 15.84
N ASN A 530 7.04 7.21 15.08
CA ASN A 530 8.32 7.65 14.52
C ASN A 530 8.84 8.88 15.27
N TYR A 531 10.12 8.87 15.64
CA TYR A 531 10.79 9.98 16.32
C TYR A 531 12.10 10.33 15.63
N CYS A 532 12.44 11.62 15.62
CA CYS A 532 13.70 12.10 15.06
C CYS A 532 14.88 11.78 15.99
N GLY A 533 16.06 11.56 15.40
CA GLY A 533 17.29 11.47 16.17
C GLY A 533 17.57 12.76 16.96
N THR A 534 18.08 12.62 18.19
CA THR A 534 18.38 13.75 19.07
C THR A 534 19.78 14.34 18.84
N LEU A 535 20.66 13.62 18.16
CA LEU A 535 21.99 14.12 17.82
C LEU A 535 21.87 15.17 16.71
N PRO A 536 22.39 16.40 16.94
CA PRO A 536 22.38 17.43 15.91
C PRO A 536 23.25 17.00 14.73
N ALA A 537 22.78 17.26 13.51
CA ALA A 537 23.55 16.99 12.31
C ALA A 537 24.84 17.85 12.33
N PRO A 538 26.01 17.29 12.02
CA PRO A 538 27.22 18.08 11.89
C PRO A 538 27.05 18.99 10.67
N VAL A 539 26.93 20.30 10.90
CA VAL A 539 26.99 21.27 9.80
C VAL A 539 28.44 21.26 9.31
N PRO A 540 28.72 20.86 8.06
CA PRO A 540 30.08 20.89 7.56
C PRO A 540 30.54 22.34 7.57
N ILE A 541 31.53 22.64 8.42
CA ILE A 541 32.23 23.92 8.37
C ILE A 541 32.94 23.93 7.03
N GLN A 542 32.34 24.56 6.03
CA GLN A 542 33.01 24.82 4.77
C GLN A 542 34.21 25.69 5.08
N SER A 543 35.38 25.07 5.27
CA SER A 543 36.63 25.79 5.32
C SER A 543 36.76 26.46 3.95
N LYS A 544 36.62 27.79 3.93
CA LYS A 544 36.86 28.61 2.74
C LYS A 544 38.35 28.49 2.39
N SER A 545 38.73 27.40 1.72
CA SER A 545 40.02 27.26 1.08
C SER A 545 40.09 28.32 -0.02
N ARG A 546 40.81 29.42 0.25
CA ARG A 546 41.19 30.41 -0.75
C ARG A 546 42.12 29.74 -1.75
N TYR A 547 41.56 29.16 -2.81
CA TYR A 547 42.34 28.79 -3.98
C TYR A 547 42.74 30.08 -4.73
N THR A 548 43.94 30.60 -4.43
CA THR A 548 44.61 31.56 -5.30
C THR A 548 45.02 30.85 -6.59
N LYS A 549 44.25 31.04 -7.67
CA LYS A 549 44.64 30.62 -9.03
C LYS A 549 45.83 31.45 -9.49
N THR A 550 47.03 30.88 -9.47
CA THR A 550 48.16 31.39 -10.24
C THR A 550 47.98 30.99 -11.71
N LYS A 551 47.67 31.97 -12.57
CA LYS A 551 47.68 31.79 -14.03
C LYS A 551 49.13 31.59 -14.49
N LYS A 552 49.50 30.39 -14.91
CA LYS A 552 50.69 30.17 -15.75
C LYS A 552 50.34 30.60 -17.18
N THR A 553 50.90 31.73 -17.60
CA THR A 553 51.04 32.14 -18.99
C THR A 553 52.11 31.29 -19.67
N THR A 554 51.71 30.47 -20.64
CA THR A 554 52.64 29.86 -21.59
C THR A 554 52.54 30.64 -22.90
N ARG A 555 53.62 31.35 -23.26
CA ARG A 555 53.79 31.99 -24.58
C ARG A 555 54.12 30.91 -25.61
N ARG A 556 53.54 31.07 -26.81
CA ARG A 556 53.98 30.43 -28.06
C ARG A 556 55.40 30.83 -28.43
#